data_AF-S9PKU7-F1
#
_entry.id   AF-S9PKU7-F1
#
_cell.length_a   1.000
_cell.length_b   1.000
_cell.length_c   1.000
_cell.angle_alpha   90.00
_cell.angle_beta   90.00
_cell.angle_gamma   90.00
#
_symmetry.space_group_name_H-M   'P 1'
#
loop_
_entity.id
_entity.type
_entity.pdbx_description
1 polymer ?
#
loop_
_entity_poly.entity_id
_entity_poly.type
_entity_poly.pdbx_seq_one_letter_code
_entity_poly.pdbx_strand_id
1 'polypeptide(L)'
;MKKLLVFVVLLAVGAGAAYHFGYLERLGAWWPRTRLIPKDPALLAYFAPDTRELMLVQATELDFRLSGESREKFEREMKDFQAKTGINTHRDVDAVATTLGLGVVRGYFDWSRLSVYLQSEGYTLTELGGVPAATKPQSADLALDGRYLLIGPRGELERALSRKRRDQGLGNDSPLVRALDEIGWKHALVGGMVSGSPVLALTGAVGPQVQSLLTTIDPTPEGIELRGTADAGSKLKADVLRATLEVMRKTLLLGAALDSSPETRVLRETLEAATLESDDQGRVRGTLRLPSTLADGASASLSRAQFPTALQSLGQPFKNQDTTPSGQPSAAAQPPASTPAPVATVAAPVTPDWKPPVLGLLLLVIALVTMSATTRPGMFNVLFHPLFLLPFLVTTMGVFVFRWTGHAGGAFDVLALPMPEWHRFVSFPIAQTLALSAAVPLVFALLSAPVKWLRRFAAGLGVGFSAWLAVKAFAHPAVPLIPPAYTLYWYAGNALVALLLARLTLPPRRAASGRATPTRARPAA
;
A
#
# COMPACT_ATOMS: atom_id res chain seq x y z
N MET A 1 10.20 -26.58 -32.35
CA MET A 1 11.11 -25.95 -31.36
C MET A 1 11.06 -24.42 -31.35
N LYS A 2 11.23 -23.69 -32.47
CA LYS A 2 11.21 -22.20 -32.48
C LYS A 2 9.99 -21.53 -31.81
N LYS A 3 8.79 -22.11 -31.92
CA LYS A 3 7.56 -21.56 -31.32
C LYS A 3 7.48 -21.71 -29.79
N LEU A 4 8.10 -22.76 -29.24
CA LEU A 4 8.19 -22.99 -27.79
C LEU A 4 9.14 -21.95 -27.17
N LEU A 5 10.26 -21.69 -27.84
CA LEU A 5 11.26 -20.71 -27.39
C LEU A 5 10.69 -19.29 -27.36
N VAL A 6 9.92 -18.87 -28.38
CA VAL A 6 9.25 -17.57 -28.39
C VAL A 6 8.18 -17.45 -27.29
N PHE A 7 7.46 -18.54 -27.00
CA PHE A 7 6.49 -18.58 -25.90
C PHE A 7 7.18 -18.42 -24.52
N VAL A 8 8.27 -19.15 -24.30
CA VAL A 8 9.06 -19.05 -23.05
C VAL A 8 9.64 -17.65 -22.89
N VAL A 9 10.14 -17.03 -23.97
CA VAL A 9 10.67 -15.66 -23.95
C VAL A 9 9.58 -14.64 -23.63
N LEU A 10 8.39 -14.73 -24.25
CA LEU A 10 7.28 -13.81 -23.94
C LEU A 10 6.74 -14.00 -22.52
N LEU A 11 6.71 -15.23 -22.01
CA LEU A 11 6.30 -15.52 -20.64
C LEU A 11 7.35 -14.97 -19.65
N ALA A 12 8.64 -15.09 -19.97
CA ALA A 12 9.72 -14.48 -19.19
C ALA A 12 9.70 -12.94 -19.24
N VAL A 13 9.40 -12.33 -20.39
CA VAL A 13 9.24 -10.87 -20.52
C VAL A 13 7.99 -10.39 -19.78
N GLY A 14 6.87 -11.12 -19.88
CA GLY A 14 5.64 -10.82 -19.15
C GLY A 14 5.81 -10.97 -17.64
N ALA A 15 6.49 -12.03 -17.18
CA ALA A 15 6.82 -12.25 -15.78
C ALA A 15 7.86 -11.23 -15.27
N GLY A 16 8.85 -10.87 -16.09
CA GLY A 16 9.85 -9.84 -15.79
C GLY A 16 9.24 -8.45 -15.68
N ALA A 17 8.32 -8.08 -16.58
CA ALA A 17 7.53 -6.86 -16.46
C ALA A 17 6.62 -6.91 -15.22
N ALA A 18 5.94 -8.03 -14.98
CA ALA A 18 5.09 -8.21 -13.80
C ALA A 18 5.88 -8.13 -12.48
N TYR A 19 7.14 -8.60 -12.47
CA TYR A 19 8.06 -8.48 -11.34
C TYR A 19 8.56 -7.03 -11.18
N HIS A 20 9.07 -6.41 -12.24
CA HIS A 20 9.64 -5.07 -12.20
C HIS A 20 8.62 -4.01 -11.77
N PHE A 21 7.35 -4.17 -12.14
CA PHE A 21 6.28 -3.26 -11.75
C PHE A 21 5.52 -3.69 -10.48
N GLY A 22 5.99 -4.70 -9.74
CA GLY A 22 5.41 -5.13 -8.45
C GLY A 22 4.05 -5.83 -8.54
N TYR A 23 3.65 -6.32 -9.72
CA TYR A 23 2.37 -7.00 -9.92
C TYR A 23 2.34 -8.41 -9.33
N LEU A 24 3.47 -9.14 -9.35
CA LEU A 24 3.57 -10.46 -8.72
C LEU A 24 3.44 -10.37 -7.19
N GLU A 25 3.94 -9.29 -6.58
CA GLU A 25 3.76 -9.03 -5.15
C GLU A 25 2.27 -8.80 -4.81
N ARG A 26 1.50 -8.17 -5.70
CA ARG A 26 0.08 -7.84 -5.49
C ARG A 26 -0.89 -9.00 -5.76
N LEU A 27 -0.49 -9.99 -6.56
CA LEU A 27 -1.34 -11.11 -7.01
C LEU A 27 -1.48 -12.29 -6.04
N GLY A 28 -0.85 -12.25 -4.86
CA GLY A 28 -1.11 -13.25 -3.81
C GLY A 28 -0.82 -14.70 -4.22
N ALA A 29 0.04 -14.90 -5.21
CA ALA A 29 0.45 -16.23 -5.66
C ALA A 29 1.43 -16.83 -4.63
N TRP A 30 0.85 -17.50 -3.63
CA TRP A 30 1.32 -18.70 -2.90
C TRP A 30 2.78 -18.81 -2.43
N TRP A 31 3.57 -17.73 -2.43
CA TRP A 31 4.71 -17.64 -1.53
C TRP A 31 4.21 -17.06 -0.22
N PRO A 32 4.48 -17.67 0.95
CA PRO A 32 4.30 -16.98 2.20
C PRO A 32 5.08 -15.68 2.07
N ARG A 33 4.35 -14.56 1.96
CA ARG A 33 4.95 -13.26 2.16
C ARG A 33 5.49 -13.37 3.58
N THR A 34 6.78 -13.61 3.72
CA THR A 34 7.52 -13.09 4.86
C THR A 34 7.40 -11.59 4.71
N ARG A 35 6.27 -11.04 5.16
CA ARG A 35 5.99 -9.61 5.26
C ARG A 35 6.83 -9.10 6.41
N LEU A 36 8.11 -9.44 6.45
CA LEU A 36 9.04 -8.92 7.43
C LEU A 36 9.44 -7.54 6.90
N ILE A 37 9.82 -6.61 7.76
CA ILE A 37 10.54 -5.43 7.29
C ILE A 37 11.91 -5.93 6.80
N PRO A 38 12.22 -6.03 5.49
CA PRO A 38 13.62 -5.92 5.13
C PRO A 38 14.03 -4.52 5.57
N LYS A 39 15.17 -4.41 6.26
CA LYS A 39 15.89 -3.15 6.49
C LYS A 39 15.69 -2.24 5.27
N ASP A 40 14.79 -1.26 5.37
CA ASP A 40 14.38 -0.42 4.24
C ASP A 40 15.23 0.85 4.30
N PRO A 41 16.35 0.90 3.54
CA PRO A 41 17.23 2.05 3.60
C PRO A 41 16.53 3.34 3.17
N ALA A 42 15.52 3.27 2.30
CA ALA A 42 14.80 4.45 1.84
C ALA A 42 13.86 5.02 2.91
N LEU A 43 13.29 4.17 3.77
CA LEU A 43 12.52 4.61 4.94
C LEU A 43 13.44 5.23 6.00
N LEU A 44 14.61 4.63 6.24
CA LEU A 44 15.59 5.15 7.20
C LEU A 44 16.29 6.43 6.72
N ALA A 45 16.33 6.67 5.40
CA ALA A 45 16.98 7.83 4.79
C ALA A 45 16.41 9.19 5.22
N TYR A 46 15.18 9.22 5.77
CA TYR A 46 14.54 10.44 6.24
C TYR A 46 15.00 10.88 7.63
N PHE A 47 15.56 9.98 8.43
CA PHE A 47 16.00 10.25 9.80
C PHE A 47 17.45 10.72 9.84
N ALA A 48 17.81 11.44 10.91
CA ALA A 48 19.16 11.97 11.07
C ALA A 48 20.16 10.86 11.37
N PRO A 49 21.45 10.96 10.97
CA PRO A 49 22.46 9.97 11.34
C PRO A 49 22.65 9.84 12.87
N ASP A 50 22.39 10.93 13.60
CA ASP A 50 22.47 11.04 15.05
C ASP A 50 21.12 10.78 15.75
N THR A 51 20.10 10.29 15.04
CA THR A 51 18.83 9.88 15.65
C THR A 51 19.07 8.85 16.74
N ARG A 52 18.63 9.19 17.95
CA ARG A 52 18.82 8.40 19.18
C ARG A 52 17.65 7.52 19.52
N GLU A 53 16.48 7.77 18.95
CA GLU A 53 15.30 6.96 19.22
C GLU A 53 14.60 6.70 17.89
N LEU A 54 14.05 5.51 17.72
CA LEU A 54 13.27 5.14 16.55
C LEU A 54 12.28 4.08 16.96
N MET A 55 11.02 4.30 16.62
CA MET A 55 9.99 3.28 16.71
C MET A 55 9.54 2.93 15.30
N LEU A 56 9.66 1.66 14.96
CA LEU A 56 9.34 1.08 13.67
C LEU A 56 8.19 0.09 13.88
N VAL A 57 7.13 0.26 13.10
CA VAL A 57 5.86 -0.45 13.25
C VAL A 57 5.49 -1.05 11.92
N GLN A 58 5.25 -2.35 11.90
CA GLN A 58 4.79 -3.06 10.72
C GLN A 58 3.29 -3.23 10.74
N ALA A 59 2.59 -2.31 10.06
CA ALA A 59 1.13 -2.31 9.99
C ALA A 59 0.55 -3.61 9.40
N THR A 60 1.31 -4.31 8.57
CA THR A 60 0.85 -5.54 7.89
C THR A 60 0.97 -6.83 8.69
N GLU A 61 1.74 -6.83 9.79
CA GLU A 61 1.90 -7.97 10.70
C GLU A 61 1.19 -7.76 12.03
N LEU A 62 0.82 -6.53 12.36
CA LEU A 62 0.05 -6.21 13.55
C LEU A 62 -1.41 -6.61 13.39
N ASP A 63 -1.69 -7.88 13.62
CA ASP A 63 -3.05 -8.38 13.87
C ASP A 63 -3.35 -8.25 15.37
N PHE A 64 -3.68 -7.03 15.80
CA PHE A 64 -4.23 -6.84 17.12
C PHE A 64 -5.62 -7.48 17.13
N ARG A 65 -5.72 -8.64 17.80
CA ARG A 65 -7.01 -9.17 18.21
C ARG A 65 -7.60 -8.16 19.17
N LEU A 66 -8.52 -7.35 18.66
CA LEU A 66 -9.33 -6.43 19.43
C LEU A 66 -10.61 -7.15 19.83
N SER A 67 -11.14 -6.81 21.00
CA SER A 67 -12.49 -7.20 21.39
C SER A 67 -13.50 -6.89 20.27
N GLY A 68 -14.59 -7.67 20.17
CA GLY A 68 -15.58 -7.49 19.08
C GLY A 68 -16.09 -6.05 18.96
N GLU A 69 -16.36 -5.38 20.08
CA GLU A 69 -16.81 -3.98 20.12
C GLU A 69 -15.71 -3.00 19.67
N SER A 70 -14.49 -3.14 20.20
CA SER A 70 -13.34 -2.31 19.80
C SER A 70 -13.00 -2.49 18.33
N ARG A 71 -13.11 -3.73 17.83
CA ARG A 71 -12.91 -4.07 16.42
C ARG A 71 -13.96 -3.43 15.53
N GLU A 72 -15.24 -3.53 15.87
CA GLU A 72 -16.31 -2.91 15.08
C GLU A 72 -16.21 -1.38 15.07
N LYS A 73 -15.83 -0.76 16.21
CA LYS A 73 -15.57 0.68 16.27
C LYS A 73 -14.38 1.06 15.40
N PHE A 74 -13.26 0.35 15.52
CA PHE A 74 -12.06 0.58 14.72
C PHE A 74 -12.33 0.37 13.22
N GLU A 75 -13.02 -0.70 12.83
CA GLU A 75 -13.39 -0.96 11.43
C GLU A 75 -14.31 0.13 10.87
N ARG A 76 -15.23 0.68 11.69
CA ARG A 76 -16.05 1.83 11.29
C ARG A 76 -15.22 3.09 11.08
N GLU A 77 -14.34 3.42 12.02
CA GLU A 77 -13.43 4.58 11.92
C GLU A 77 -12.48 4.44 10.72
N MET A 78 -11.95 3.24 10.47
CA MET A 78 -11.10 2.97 9.31
C MET A 78 -11.87 3.04 7.98
N LYS A 79 -13.13 2.59 7.95
CA LYS A 79 -13.99 2.74 6.75
C LYS A 79 -14.34 4.20 6.48
N ASP A 80 -14.64 4.97 7.52
CA ASP A 80 -14.90 6.41 7.40
C ASP A 80 -13.64 7.16 6.93
N PHE A 81 -12.49 6.86 7.54
CA PHE A 81 -11.20 7.40 7.13
C PHE A 81 -10.87 7.04 5.68
N GLN A 82 -11.10 5.78 5.27
CA GLN A 82 -10.92 5.35 3.88
C GLN A 82 -11.89 6.07 2.92
N ALA A 83 -13.14 6.27 3.31
CA ALA A 83 -14.12 6.97 2.49
C ALA A 83 -13.72 8.43 2.25
N LYS A 84 -13.16 9.09 3.29
CA LYS A 84 -12.72 10.48 3.25
C LYS A 84 -11.40 10.68 2.51
N THR A 85 -10.38 9.87 2.83
CA THR A 85 -9.01 10.06 2.33
C THR A 85 -8.69 9.22 1.09
N GLY A 86 -9.47 8.17 0.84
CA GLY A 86 -9.16 7.13 -0.13
C GLY A 86 -8.11 6.11 0.35
N ILE A 87 -7.52 6.28 1.54
CA ILE A 87 -6.45 5.43 2.07
C ILE A 87 -7.06 4.29 2.88
N ASN A 88 -6.85 3.05 2.44
CA ASN A 88 -7.15 1.86 3.23
C ASN A 88 -5.91 1.51 4.07
N THR A 89 -5.89 1.88 5.34
CA THR A 89 -4.73 1.66 6.24
C THR A 89 -4.19 0.23 6.21
N HIS A 90 -5.04 -0.79 6.21
CA HIS A 90 -4.61 -2.20 6.18
C HIS A 90 -3.97 -2.63 4.84
N ARG A 91 -4.32 -2.00 3.71
CA ARG A 91 -3.83 -2.39 2.37
C ARG A 91 -2.77 -1.46 1.84
N ASP A 92 -2.86 -0.20 2.22
CA ASP A 92 -2.08 0.88 1.64
C ASP A 92 -0.95 1.30 2.57
N VAL A 93 -0.99 1.01 3.87
CA VAL A 93 0.14 1.28 4.80
C VAL A 93 0.91 -0.02 5.05
N ASP A 94 2.19 0.00 4.71
CA ASP A 94 3.08 -1.15 4.87
C ASP A 94 3.84 -1.09 6.19
N ALA A 95 4.40 0.09 6.50
CA ALA A 95 5.24 0.33 7.67
C ALA A 95 5.17 1.80 8.11
N VAL A 96 5.43 2.04 9.39
CA VAL A 96 5.55 3.37 9.99
C VAL A 96 6.85 3.42 10.75
N ALA A 97 7.65 4.47 10.55
CA ALA A 97 8.73 4.83 11.46
C ALA A 97 8.47 6.18 12.09
N THR A 98 8.83 6.33 13.35
CA THR A 98 8.65 7.58 14.08
C THR A 98 9.79 7.83 15.05
N THR A 99 10.16 9.10 15.18
CA THR A 99 11.05 9.66 16.21
C THR A 99 10.31 10.81 16.88
N LEU A 100 10.86 11.44 17.93
CA LEU A 100 10.27 12.68 18.44
C LEU A 100 10.23 13.73 17.30
N GLY A 101 9.01 14.13 16.93
CA GLY A 101 8.75 15.20 15.97
C GLY A 101 8.72 14.81 14.48
N LEU A 102 9.01 13.56 14.11
CA LEU A 102 8.92 13.11 12.71
C LEU A 102 8.33 11.71 12.61
N GLY A 103 7.24 11.58 11.86
CA GLY A 103 6.67 10.32 11.42
C GLY A 103 6.86 10.13 9.92
N VAL A 104 7.22 8.91 9.50
CA VAL A 104 7.35 8.51 8.10
C VAL A 104 6.55 7.24 7.90
N VAL A 105 5.53 7.32 7.06
CA VAL A 105 4.66 6.20 6.73
C VAL A 105 4.97 5.74 5.32
N ARG A 106 5.36 4.47 5.17
CA ARG A 106 5.53 3.83 3.86
C ARG A 106 4.22 3.19 3.42
N GLY A 107 3.82 3.48 2.19
CA GLY A 107 2.57 2.99 1.65
C GLY A 107 2.24 3.46 0.25
N TYR A 108 0.97 3.29 -0.13
CA TYR A 108 0.39 3.72 -1.39
C TYR A 108 -0.64 4.81 -1.13
N PHE A 109 -0.26 6.06 -1.38
CA PHE A 109 -1.11 7.22 -1.11
C PHE A 109 -1.58 7.86 -2.42
N ASP A 110 -2.89 8.03 -2.57
CA ASP A 110 -3.49 8.81 -3.65
C ASP A 110 -3.53 10.29 -3.25
N TRP A 111 -2.51 11.05 -3.65
CA TRP A 111 -2.42 12.47 -3.31
C TRP A 111 -3.63 13.26 -3.81
N SER A 112 -4.22 12.90 -4.96
CA SER A 112 -5.35 13.65 -5.52
C SER A 112 -6.60 13.57 -4.63
N ARG A 113 -6.79 12.46 -3.91
CA ARG A 113 -7.88 12.32 -2.93
C ARG A 113 -7.50 12.88 -1.58
N LEU A 114 -6.28 12.58 -1.12
CA LEU A 114 -5.77 13.03 0.16
C LEU A 114 -5.73 14.57 0.22
N SER A 115 -5.29 15.23 -0.85
CA SER A 115 -5.19 16.69 -0.90
C SER A 115 -6.56 17.38 -0.82
N VAL A 116 -7.59 16.83 -1.47
CA VAL A 116 -8.97 17.33 -1.39
C VAL A 116 -9.49 17.23 0.04
N TYR A 117 -9.24 16.10 0.70
CA TYR A 117 -9.59 15.94 2.12
C TYR A 117 -8.83 16.94 3.01
N LEU A 118 -7.52 17.06 2.83
CA LEU A 118 -6.70 18.00 3.61
C LEU A 118 -7.14 19.45 3.41
N GLN A 119 -7.49 19.84 2.19
CA GLN A 119 -8.08 21.16 1.93
C GLN A 119 -9.42 21.35 2.65
N SER A 120 -10.28 20.33 2.66
CA SER A 120 -11.55 20.39 3.41
C SER A 120 -11.34 20.53 4.93
N GLU A 121 -10.21 20.04 5.44
CA GLU A 121 -9.76 20.20 6.83
C GLU A 121 -9.00 21.52 7.07
N GLY A 122 -8.93 22.42 6.07
CA GLY A 122 -8.30 23.73 6.18
C GLY A 122 -6.77 23.72 6.03
N TYR A 123 -6.18 22.68 5.45
CA TYR A 123 -4.77 22.71 5.05
C TYR A 123 -4.58 23.52 3.77
N THR A 124 -3.47 24.23 3.70
CA THR A 124 -3.00 24.90 2.49
C THR A 124 -2.09 23.95 1.72
N LEU A 125 -2.44 23.64 0.47
CA LEU A 125 -1.57 22.83 -0.39
C LEU A 125 -0.37 23.67 -0.83
N THR A 126 0.81 23.07 -0.72
CA THR A 126 2.07 23.70 -1.06
C THR A 126 3.05 22.66 -1.59
N GLU A 127 4.29 23.07 -1.81
CA GLU A 127 5.39 22.20 -2.20
C GLU A 127 6.50 22.38 -1.17
N LEU A 128 6.90 21.29 -0.51
CA LEU A 128 8.01 21.30 0.44
C LEU A 128 9.13 20.50 -0.16
N GLY A 129 10.29 21.15 -0.36
CA GLY A 129 11.47 20.50 -0.91
C GLY A 129 11.15 19.71 -2.18
N GLY A 130 10.42 20.26 -3.16
CA GLY A 130 10.18 19.60 -4.45
C GLY A 130 9.11 18.50 -4.46
N VAL A 131 8.39 18.29 -3.36
CA VAL A 131 7.33 17.28 -3.26
C VAL A 131 6.00 17.90 -2.81
N PRO A 132 4.85 17.36 -3.23
CA PRO A 132 3.55 17.86 -2.83
C PRO A 132 3.39 17.77 -1.31
N ALA A 133 2.89 18.85 -0.72
CA ALA A 133 2.74 19.00 0.72
C ALA A 133 1.45 19.74 1.09
N ALA A 134 1.07 19.61 2.34
CA ALA A 134 -0.07 20.30 2.92
C ALA A 134 0.33 20.83 4.29
N THR A 135 0.12 22.12 4.52
CA THR A 135 0.50 22.78 5.77
C THR A 135 -0.71 23.40 6.47
N LYS A 136 -0.70 23.40 7.79
CA LYS A 136 -1.77 24.02 8.59
C LYS A 136 -1.19 24.60 9.88
N PRO A 137 -1.44 25.89 10.18
CA PRO A 137 -0.98 26.50 11.42
C PRO A 137 -1.40 25.67 12.65
N GLN A 138 -0.49 25.47 13.59
CA GLN A 138 -0.73 24.73 14.85
C GLN A 138 -1.12 23.25 14.66
N SER A 139 -0.88 22.69 13.48
CA SER A 139 -1.08 21.27 13.18
C SER A 139 0.21 20.68 12.59
N ALA A 140 0.32 19.36 12.54
CA ALA A 140 1.43 18.71 11.86
C ALA A 140 1.29 18.92 10.35
N ASP A 141 2.39 19.26 9.69
CA ASP A 141 2.43 19.37 8.24
C ASP A 141 2.63 17.98 7.62
N LEU A 142 2.27 17.86 6.35
CA LEU A 142 2.30 16.62 5.59
C LEU A 142 3.06 16.81 4.28
N ALA A 143 3.90 15.85 3.91
CA ALA A 143 4.57 15.83 2.62
C ALA A 143 4.57 14.42 2.03
N LEU A 144 4.29 14.29 0.73
CA LEU A 144 4.28 13.00 0.05
C LEU A 144 5.44 12.87 -0.94
N ASP A 145 6.44 12.07 -0.58
CA ASP A 145 7.58 11.75 -1.42
C ASP A 145 7.47 10.31 -1.97
N GLY A 146 6.81 10.19 -3.13
CA GLY A 146 6.56 8.91 -3.79
C GLY A 146 5.65 7.99 -2.95
N ARG A 147 6.25 7.01 -2.27
CA ARG A 147 5.56 6.04 -1.40
C ARG A 147 5.65 6.37 0.08
N TYR A 148 6.25 7.51 0.43
CA TYR A 148 6.49 7.88 1.81
C TYR A 148 5.69 9.13 2.13
N LEU A 149 4.75 9.00 3.07
CA LEU A 149 4.03 10.11 3.66
C LEU A 149 4.76 10.54 4.92
N LEU A 150 5.33 11.73 4.91
CA LEU A 150 6.01 12.33 6.04
C LEU A 150 5.02 13.20 6.82
N ILE A 151 5.11 13.16 8.14
CA ILE A 151 4.24 13.87 9.08
C ILE A 151 5.12 14.53 10.14
N GLY A 152 5.03 15.85 10.29
CA GLY A 152 5.88 16.58 11.23
C GLY A 152 5.83 18.09 11.01
N PRO A 153 6.61 18.88 11.76
CA PRO A 153 6.69 20.31 11.55
C PRO A 153 7.43 20.61 10.24
N ARG A 154 7.01 21.65 9.51
CA ARG A 154 7.61 22.08 8.23
C ARG A 154 9.13 22.04 8.21
N GLY A 155 9.77 22.62 9.22
CA GLY A 155 11.24 22.69 9.29
C GLY A 155 11.90 21.31 9.36
N GLU A 156 11.30 20.34 10.05
CA GLU A 156 11.84 18.97 10.11
C GLU A 156 11.52 18.18 8.84
N LEU A 157 10.36 18.41 8.20
CA LEU A 157 10.04 17.82 6.90
C LEU A 157 11.02 18.26 5.81
N GLU A 158 11.31 19.56 5.73
CA GLU A 158 12.29 20.11 4.78
C GLU A 158 13.69 19.52 5.00
N ARG A 159 14.11 19.38 6.28
CA ARG A 159 15.38 18.70 6.62
C ARG A 159 15.36 17.23 6.23
N ALA A 160 14.29 16.49 6.54
CA ALA A 160 14.17 15.08 6.21
C ALA A 160 14.25 14.83 4.69
N LEU A 161 13.55 15.65 3.90
CA LEU A 161 13.61 15.59 2.43
C LEU A 161 15.01 15.93 1.89
N SER A 162 15.65 16.96 2.46
CA SER A 162 17.02 17.35 2.10
C SER A 162 18.03 16.25 2.46
N ARG A 163 17.90 15.62 3.63
CA ARG A 163 18.74 14.50 4.09
C ARG A 163 18.68 13.34 3.11
N LYS A 164 17.46 12.89 2.76
CA LYS A 164 17.26 11.81 1.80
C LYS A 164 17.92 12.11 0.45
N ARG A 165 17.79 13.33 -0.07
CA ARG A 165 18.38 13.72 -1.36
C ARG A 165 19.90 13.77 -1.38
N ARG A 166 20.51 14.01 -0.22
CA ARG A 166 21.98 14.06 -0.06
C ARG A 166 22.56 12.72 0.39
N ASP A 167 21.74 11.67 0.51
CA ASP A 167 22.12 10.39 1.11
C ASP A 167 22.72 10.53 2.52
N GLN A 168 22.24 11.53 3.29
CA GLN A 168 22.67 11.85 4.66
C GLN A 168 21.69 11.32 5.72
N GLY A 169 20.93 10.28 5.37
CA GLY A 169 19.97 9.68 6.29
C GLY A 169 20.62 8.72 7.30
N LEU A 170 19.77 8.02 8.04
CA LEU A 170 20.22 7.00 9.00
C LEU A 170 20.85 5.81 8.25
N GLY A 171 22.17 5.81 8.15
CA GLY A 171 22.96 4.79 7.46
C GLY A 171 23.25 3.55 8.31
N ASN A 172 23.85 2.55 7.66
CA ASN A 172 24.24 1.27 8.29
C ASN A 172 25.25 1.44 9.43
N ASP A 173 25.98 2.55 9.46
CA ASP A 173 26.96 2.85 10.49
C ASP A 173 26.36 3.53 11.74
N SER A 174 25.07 3.88 11.70
CA SER A 174 24.41 4.43 12.88
C SER A 174 24.40 3.42 14.03
N PRO A 175 24.74 3.83 15.27
CA PRO A 175 24.64 2.98 16.45
C PRO A 175 23.25 2.35 16.61
N LEU A 176 22.20 3.09 16.24
CA LEU A 176 20.82 2.61 16.30
C LEU A 176 20.55 1.51 15.27
N VAL A 177 21.00 1.69 14.03
CA VAL A 177 20.82 0.67 12.98
C VAL A 177 21.58 -0.60 13.31
N ARG A 178 22.80 -0.49 13.86
CA ARG A 178 23.58 -1.65 14.34
C ARG A 178 22.86 -2.36 15.49
N ALA A 179 22.32 -1.60 16.43
CA ALA A 179 21.54 -2.13 17.55
C ALA A 179 20.28 -2.87 17.05
N LEU A 180 19.58 -2.33 16.04
CA LEU A 180 18.44 -2.99 15.39
C LEU A 180 18.85 -4.22 14.58
N ASP A 181 20.01 -4.19 13.90
CA ASP A 181 20.55 -5.34 13.16
C ASP A 181 20.83 -6.54 14.08
N GLU A 182 21.23 -6.31 15.33
CA GLU A 182 21.48 -7.37 16.32
C GLU A 182 20.21 -8.08 16.78
N ILE A 183 19.12 -7.34 16.96
CA ILE A 183 17.80 -7.92 17.28
C ILE A 183 17.20 -8.60 16.06
N GLY A 184 17.47 -8.03 14.90
CA GLY A 184 16.84 -8.40 13.65
C GLY A 184 15.63 -7.54 13.34
N TRP A 185 15.28 -7.52 12.06
CA TRP A 185 14.17 -6.71 11.53
C TRP A 185 12.86 -7.49 11.43
N LYS A 186 12.83 -8.69 12.02
CA LYS A 186 11.78 -9.68 11.84
C LYS A 186 10.75 -9.63 12.97
N HIS A 187 10.22 -8.44 13.21
CA HIS A 187 9.26 -8.20 14.28
C HIS A 187 8.14 -7.26 13.83
N ALA A 188 6.95 -7.44 14.40
CA ALA A 188 5.80 -6.62 14.05
C ALA A 188 5.95 -5.17 14.55
N LEU A 189 6.67 -4.96 15.64
CA LEU A 189 7.11 -3.65 16.09
C LEU A 189 8.53 -3.78 16.65
N VAL A 190 9.40 -2.85 16.27
CA VAL A 190 10.73 -2.69 16.85
C VAL A 190 10.90 -1.24 17.29
N GLY A 191 11.09 -1.04 18.59
CA GLY A 191 11.47 0.24 19.18
C GLY A 191 12.93 0.18 19.62
N GLY A 192 13.64 1.29 19.48
CA GLY A 192 15.00 1.40 19.96
C GLY A 192 15.31 2.81 20.42
N MET A 193 16.05 2.91 21.52
CA MET A 193 16.65 4.13 22.02
C MET A 193 18.13 3.85 22.30
N VAL A 194 19.02 4.68 21.76
CA VAL A 194 20.47 4.64 21.94
C VAL A 194 20.91 6.00 22.46
N SER A 195 21.35 6.04 23.72
CA SER A 195 22.03 7.12 24.46
C SER A 195 21.41 7.34 25.84
N GLY A 196 22.19 7.08 26.91
CA GLY A 196 22.38 7.89 28.13
C GLY A 196 21.19 8.34 28.98
N SER A 197 19.96 8.09 28.55
CA SER A 197 18.76 8.50 29.25
C SER A 197 18.47 7.51 30.36
N PRO A 198 18.18 7.97 31.58
CA PRO A 198 17.79 7.09 32.67
C PRO A 198 16.50 6.36 32.26
N VAL A 199 16.58 5.04 32.11
CA VAL A 199 15.45 4.15 31.75
C VAL A 199 14.30 4.24 32.79
N LEU A 200 14.55 4.88 33.93
CA LEU A 200 13.68 4.96 35.11
C LEU A 200 13.27 6.40 35.50
N ALA A 201 13.17 7.33 34.55
CA ALA A 201 12.52 8.62 34.84
C ALA A 201 11.02 8.50 35.20
N LEU A 202 10.39 7.35 34.91
CA LEU A 202 8.97 7.07 35.23
C LEU A 202 8.70 6.79 36.72
N THR A 203 9.72 6.47 37.54
CA THR A 203 9.55 6.16 38.97
C THR A 203 10.38 7.04 39.90
N GLY A 204 11.01 8.11 39.39
CA GLY A 204 11.73 9.10 40.20
C GLY A 204 13.01 8.61 40.88
N ALA A 205 13.44 7.38 40.63
CA ALA A 205 14.70 6.82 41.15
C ALA A 205 15.84 7.00 40.14
N VAL A 206 17.03 7.34 40.63
CA VAL A 206 18.27 7.35 39.81
C VAL A 206 18.57 5.91 39.39
N GLY A 207 17.98 5.48 38.29
CA GLY A 207 18.15 4.13 37.75
C GLY A 207 19.53 3.94 37.10
N PRO A 208 19.99 2.68 36.97
CA PRO A 208 21.19 2.36 36.21
C PRO A 208 21.11 2.97 34.80
N GLN A 209 22.18 3.68 34.40
CA GLN A 209 22.30 4.22 33.04
C GLN A 209 22.46 3.07 32.05
N VAL A 210 21.60 3.05 31.03
CA VAL A 210 21.65 2.08 29.94
C VAL A 210 22.13 2.81 28.68
N GLN A 211 23.03 2.20 27.93
CA GLN A 211 23.57 2.76 26.69
C GLN A 211 22.55 2.64 25.55
N SER A 212 21.87 1.51 25.46
CA SER A 212 20.78 1.30 24.52
C SER A 212 19.67 0.46 25.14
N LEU A 213 18.42 0.82 24.86
CA LEU A 213 17.24 0.03 25.19
C LEU A 213 16.50 -0.23 23.90
N LEU A 214 16.29 -1.49 23.60
CA LEU A 214 15.57 -1.93 22.43
C LEU A 214 14.43 -2.82 22.87
N THR A 215 13.29 -2.70 22.19
CA THR A 215 12.09 -3.47 22.48
C THR A 215 11.50 -4.00 21.18
N THR A 216 11.03 -5.25 21.20
CA THR A 216 10.25 -5.82 20.11
C THR A 216 8.91 -6.30 20.63
N ILE A 217 7.92 -6.26 19.74
CA ILE A 217 6.58 -6.75 20.01
C ILE A 217 6.18 -7.64 18.85
N ASP A 218 5.91 -8.92 19.16
CA ASP A 218 5.51 -9.92 18.19
C ASP A 218 4.14 -10.51 18.56
N PRO A 219 3.13 -10.42 17.68
CA PRO A 219 1.88 -11.12 17.88
C PRO A 219 2.09 -12.62 17.69
N THR A 220 1.59 -13.41 18.62
CA THR A 220 1.61 -14.87 18.62
C THR A 220 0.18 -15.41 18.67
N PRO A 221 -0.05 -16.69 18.33
CA PRO A 221 -1.38 -17.29 18.44
C PRO A 221 -1.98 -17.22 19.86
N GLU A 222 -1.12 -17.18 20.88
CA GLU A 222 -1.45 -17.18 22.32
C GLU A 222 -1.59 -15.77 22.92
N GLY A 223 -1.10 -14.73 22.22
CA GLY A 223 -1.10 -13.36 22.73
C GLY A 223 0.00 -12.50 22.10
N ILE A 224 0.67 -11.68 22.90
CA ILE A 224 1.74 -10.77 22.47
C ILE A 224 3.02 -11.15 23.21
N GLU A 225 4.10 -11.38 22.47
CA GLU A 225 5.43 -11.54 23.04
C GLU A 225 6.18 -10.21 22.99
N LEU A 226 6.54 -9.70 24.16
CA LEU A 226 7.40 -8.53 24.34
C LEU A 226 8.80 -9.01 24.63
N ARG A 227 9.79 -8.55 23.86
CA ARG A 227 11.20 -8.78 24.16
C ARG A 227 11.89 -7.44 24.36
N GLY A 228 12.70 -7.34 25.39
CA GLY A 228 13.49 -6.15 25.68
C GLY A 228 14.96 -6.53 25.76
N THR A 229 15.84 -5.73 25.16
CA THR A 229 17.29 -5.87 25.35
C THR A 229 17.86 -4.51 25.74
N ALA A 230 18.59 -4.49 26.86
CA ALA A 230 19.23 -3.31 27.40
C ALA A 230 20.75 -3.52 27.47
N ASP A 231 21.54 -2.64 26.87
CA ASP A 231 23.00 -2.67 26.98
C ASP A 231 23.46 -1.75 28.12
N ALA A 232 24.03 -2.34 29.18
CA ALA A 232 24.54 -1.61 30.34
C ALA A 232 26.02 -1.23 30.20
N GLY A 233 26.70 -1.66 29.13
CA GLY A 233 28.10 -1.38 28.81
C GLY A 233 29.14 -2.19 29.60
N SER A 234 28.73 -2.95 30.62
CA SER A 234 29.60 -3.92 31.30
C SER A 234 28.78 -5.00 32.02
N LYS A 235 29.37 -6.19 32.19
CA LYS A 235 28.75 -7.32 32.90
C LYS A 235 28.25 -6.93 34.30
N LEU A 236 29.09 -6.24 35.08
CA LEU A 236 28.72 -5.82 36.44
C LEU A 236 27.50 -4.87 36.44
N LYS A 237 27.42 -3.93 35.49
CA LYS A 237 26.25 -3.04 35.37
C LYS A 237 25.00 -3.80 34.90
N ALA A 238 25.17 -4.77 34.01
CA ALA A 238 24.09 -5.63 33.54
C ALA A 238 23.53 -6.50 34.68
N ASP A 239 24.39 -7.06 35.53
CA ASP A 239 23.97 -7.84 36.69
C ASP A 239 23.21 -6.99 37.71
N VAL A 240 23.64 -5.74 37.93
CA VAL A 240 22.92 -4.77 38.78
C VAL A 240 21.55 -4.40 38.17
N LEU A 241 21.50 -4.12 36.87
CA LEU A 241 20.25 -3.82 36.16
C LEU A 241 19.30 -5.02 36.22
N ARG A 242 19.79 -6.24 35.97
CA ARG A 242 19.02 -7.48 36.10
C ARG A 242 18.46 -7.65 37.51
N ALA A 243 19.29 -7.47 38.53
CA ALA A 243 18.84 -7.57 39.92
C ALA A 243 17.76 -6.52 40.25
N THR A 244 17.90 -5.30 39.73
CA THR A 244 16.90 -4.23 39.93
C THR A 244 15.58 -4.56 39.26
N LEU A 245 15.61 -5.01 37.99
CA LEU A 245 14.41 -5.43 37.26
C LEU A 245 13.74 -6.64 37.93
N GLU A 246 14.51 -7.56 38.49
CA GLU A 246 14.02 -8.71 39.23
C GLU A 246 13.34 -8.30 40.55
N VAL A 247 13.88 -7.31 41.26
CA VAL A 247 13.22 -6.72 42.43
C VAL A 247 11.90 -6.05 42.02
N MET A 248 11.88 -5.27 40.94
CA MET A 248 10.66 -4.66 40.42
C MET A 248 9.60 -5.71 40.07
N ARG A 249 10.01 -6.80 39.38
CA ARG A 249 9.13 -7.92 39.05
C ARG A 249 8.51 -8.53 40.30
N LYS A 250 9.31 -8.80 41.33
CA LYS A 250 8.81 -9.34 42.61
C LYS A 250 7.87 -8.38 43.33
N THR A 251 8.14 -7.08 43.30
CA THR A 251 7.25 -6.06 43.87
C THR A 251 5.91 -6.01 43.13
N LEU A 252 5.92 -6.09 41.80
CA LEU A 252 4.70 -6.17 40.99
C LEU A 252 3.93 -7.48 41.25
N LEU A 253 4.62 -8.61 41.41
CA LEU A 253 4.02 -9.89 41.80
C LEU A 253 3.36 -9.82 43.18
N LEU A 254 4.00 -9.18 44.17
CA LEU A 254 3.42 -8.94 45.49
C LEU A 254 2.14 -8.08 45.39
N GLY A 255 2.17 -7.01 44.59
CA GLY A 255 0.98 -6.17 44.35
C GLY A 255 -0.15 -6.98 43.69
N ALA A 256 0.18 -7.75 42.65
CA ALA A 256 -0.77 -8.61 41.96
C ALA A 256 -1.28 -9.76 42.84
N ALA A 257 -0.54 -10.19 43.88
CA ALA A 257 -0.95 -11.22 44.83
C ALA A 257 -2.11 -10.77 45.74
N LEU A 258 -2.18 -9.48 46.03
CA LEU A 258 -3.18 -8.88 46.92
C LEU A 258 -4.54 -8.66 46.24
N ASP A 259 -4.59 -8.69 44.90
CA ASP A 259 -5.82 -8.54 44.12
C ASP A 259 -6.25 -9.89 43.50
N SER A 260 -7.51 -10.26 43.74
CA SER A 260 -8.09 -11.54 43.31
C SER A 260 -8.79 -11.47 41.95
N SER A 261 -8.82 -10.30 41.30
CA SER A 261 -9.42 -10.10 39.99
C SER A 261 -8.85 -11.07 38.94
N PRO A 262 -9.65 -11.47 37.93
CA PRO A 262 -9.16 -12.35 36.87
C PRO A 262 -8.00 -11.71 36.09
N GLU A 263 -8.01 -10.40 35.89
CA GLU A 263 -6.94 -9.67 35.19
C GLU A 263 -5.62 -9.72 35.98
N THR A 264 -5.67 -9.52 37.30
CA THR A 264 -4.46 -9.58 38.14
C THR A 264 -3.91 -11.00 38.27
N ARG A 265 -4.74 -12.04 38.15
CA ARG A 265 -4.25 -13.43 38.04
C ARG A 265 -3.46 -13.66 36.76
N VAL A 266 -3.98 -13.22 35.62
CA VAL A 266 -3.27 -13.37 34.33
C VAL A 266 -1.99 -12.51 34.34
N LEU A 267 -2.02 -11.32 34.95
CA LEU A 267 -0.82 -10.48 35.10
C LEU A 267 0.24 -11.18 35.96
N ARG A 268 -0.19 -11.82 37.04
CA ARG A 268 0.69 -12.61 37.92
C ARG A 268 1.34 -13.76 37.15
N GLU A 269 0.55 -14.56 36.44
CA GLU A 269 1.06 -15.66 35.60
C GLU A 269 2.06 -15.16 34.55
N THR A 270 1.77 -14.01 33.93
CA THR A 270 2.63 -13.36 32.94
C THR A 270 3.97 -12.92 33.57
N LEU A 271 3.93 -12.30 34.75
CA LEU A 271 5.13 -11.86 35.47
C LEU A 271 5.95 -13.04 36.03
N GLU A 272 5.29 -14.12 36.45
CA GLU A 272 5.95 -15.36 36.89
C GLU A 272 6.68 -16.05 35.72
N ALA A 273 6.05 -16.09 34.55
CA ALA A 273 6.62 -16.66 33.33
C ALA A 273 7.68 -15.76 32.66
N ALA A 274 7.79 -14.49 33.07
CA ALA A 274 8.77 -13.56 32.51
C ALA A 274 10.19 -14.07 32.75
N THR A 275 11.05 -13.98 31.73
CA THR A 275 12.47 -14.33 31.87
C THR A 275 13.33 -13.08 31.86
N LEU A 276 14.43 -13.10 32.62
CA LEU A 276 15.42 -12.04 32.62
C LEU A 276 16.83 -12.62 32.74
N GLU A 277 17.64 -12.38 31.72
CA GLU A 277 19.00 -12.93 31.59
C GLU A 277 20.00 -11.79 31.41
N SER A 278 21.21 -11.95 31.95
CA SER A 278 22.35 -11.07 31.65
C SER A 278 23.44 -11.88 30.95
N ASP A 279 24.17 -11.26 30.02
CA ASP A 279 25.28 -11.89 29.31
C ASP A 279 26.64 -11.27 29.68
N ASP A 280 27.72 -11.94 29.25
CA ASP A 280 29.10 -11.49 29.49
C ASP A 280 29.45 -10.19 28.76
N GLN A 281 28.66 -9.80 27.75
CA GLN A 281 28.82 -8.56 27.00
C GLN A 281 28.22 -7.36 27.73
N GLY A 282 27.56 -7.57 28.87
CA GLY A 282 26.93 -6.49 29.63
C GLY A 282 25.53 -6.13 29.14
N ARG A 283 24.85 -7.07 28.49
CA ARG A 283 23.45 -6.89 28.07
C ARG A 283 22.51 -7.60 29.02
N VAL A 284 21.31 -7.04 29.17
CA VAL A 284 20.19 -7.64 29.88
C VAL A 284 19.07 -7.90 28.89
N ARG A 285 18.60 -9.13 28.81
CA ARG A 285 17.50 -9.56 27.93
C ARG A 285 16.32 -9.97 28.78
N GLY A 286 15.15 -9.42 28.49
CA GLY A 286 13.90 -9.78 29.14
C GLY A 286 12.88 -10.26 28.11
N THR A 287 12.10 -11.28 28.46
CA THR A 287 10.93 -11.68 27.67
C THR A 287 9.69 -11.72 28.55
N LEU A 288 8.58 -11.20 28.02
CA LEU A 288 7.28 -11.18 28.67
C LEU A 288 6.22 -11.61 27.66
N ARG A 289 5.40 -12.60 28.01
CA ARG A 289 4.28 -13.05 27.16
C ARG A 289 2.98 -12.59 27.76
N LEU A 290 2.29 -11.68 27.09
CA LEU A 290 0.98 -11.17 27.47
C LEU A 290 -0.09 -11.99 26.75
N PRO A 291 -0.92 -12.78 27.47
CA PRO A 291 -2.02 -13.50 26.86
C PRO A 291 -3.02 -12.55 26.18
N SER A 292 -3.72 -13.02 25.15
CA SER A 292 -4.67 -12.19 24.41
C SER A 292 -5.75 -11.55 25.31
N THR A 293 -6.14 -12.23 26.39
CA THR A 293 -7.11 -11.73 27.37
C THR A 293 -6.64 -10.45 28.08
N LEU A 294 -5.35 -10.35 28.42
CA LEU A 294 -4.75 -9.13 28.96
C LEU A 294 -4.55 -8.07 27.89
N ALA A 295 -4.15 -8.47 26.68
CA ALA A 295 -4.01 -7.54 25.56
C ALA A 295 -5.35 -6.88 25.22
N ASP A 296 -6.45 -7.63 25.27
CA ASP A 296 -7.82 -7.16 25.09
C ASP A 296 -8.24 -6.20 26.21
N GLY A 297 -7.98 -6.55 27.47
CA GLY A 297 -8.26 -5.68 28.63
C GLY A 297 -7.45 -4.38 28.62
N ALA A 298 -6.16 -4.46 28.27
CA ALA A 298 -5.29 -3.30 28.09
C ALA A 298 -5.73 -2.45 26.90
N SER A 299 -6.12 -3.06 25.78
CA SER A 299 -6.64 -2.35 24.60
C SER A 299 -7.99 -1.68 24.89
N ALA A 300 -8.91 -2.37 25.56
CA ALA A 300 -10.18 -1.81 26.02
C ALA A 300 -9.94 -0.62 26.96
N SER A 301 -8.99 -0.76 27.90
CA SER A 301 -8.57 0.31 28.80
C SER A 301 -7.86 1.46 28.08
N LEU A 302 -7.05 1.19 27.06
CA LEU A 302 -6.41 2.20 26.21
C LEU A 302 -7.41 2.92 25.29
N SER A 303 -8.48 2.23 24.87
CA SER A 303 -9.55 2.80 24.04
C SER A 303 -10.57 3.61 24.86
N ARG A 304 -10.70 3.30 26.16
CA ARG A 304 -11.53 4.03 27.14
C ARG A 304 -10.75 5.14 27.84
N ALA A 305 -9.45 4.94 28.05
CA ALA A 305 -8.54 6.03 28.35
C ALA A 305 -8.64 6.98 27.16
N GLN A 306 -9.08 8.21 27.40
CA GLN A 306 -8.77 9.28 26.46
C GLN A 306 -7.26 9.19 26.26
N PHE A 307 -6.83 8.89 25.02
CA PHE A 307 -5.41 8.74 24.66
C PHE A 307 -4.60 9.71 25.51
N PRO A 308 -3.76 9.22 26.43
CA PRO A 308 -3.20 10.07 27.45
C PRO A 308 -2.47 11.20 26.75
N THR A 309 -2.50 12.34 27.41
CA THR A 309 -1.90 13.61 27.02
C THR A 309 -0.49 13.47 26.42
N ALA A 310 0.21 12.33 26.59
CA ALA A 310 1.43 11.90 25.91
C ALA A 310 1.38 11.82 24.36
N LEU A 311 0.32 11.27 23.75
CA LEU A 311 0.17 11.25 22.27
C LEU A 311 -0.37 12.58 21.75
N GLN A 312 -1.22 13.25 22.54
CA GLN A 312 -1.57 14.64 22.28
C GLN A 312 -0.35 15.56 22.47
N SER A 313 0.61 15.22 23.35
CA SER A 313 1.84 15.97 23.60
C SER A 313 2.98 15.62 22.66
N LEU A 314 2.84 14.59 21.84
CA LEU A 314 3.60 14.43 20.60
C LEU A 314 3.14 15.47 19.55
N GLY A 315 1.89 15.95 19.65
CA GLY A 315 1.36 17.10 18.89
C GLY A 315 1.41 18.46 19.62
N GLN A 316 1.61 18.50 20.95
CA GLN A 316 1.73 19.75 21.73
C GLN A 316 3.14 20.36 21.88
N PRO A 317 4.29 19.81 21.43
CA PRO A 317 5.54 20.56 21.51
C PRO A 317 5.55 21.75 20.55
N PHE A 318 4.53 21.87 19.69
CA PHE A 318 4.34 22.95 18.72
C PHE A 318 3.59 24.17 19.26
N LYS A 319 3.29 24.22 20.56
CA LYS A 319 2.76 25.42 21.23
C LYS A 319 3.94 26.34 21.58
N ASN A 320 4.42 27.07 20.57
CA ASN A 320 5.38 28.19 20.62
C ASN A 320 6.17 28.38 21.92
N GLN A 321 7.43 27.92 21.93
CA GLN A 321 8.48 28.70 22.59
C GLN A 321 8.78 29.91 21.69
N ASP A 322 7.99 30.97 21.85
CA ASP A 322 8.41 32.30 21.45
C ASP A 322 9.54 32.70 22.43
N THR A 323 10.79 32.43 22.06
CA THR A 323 11.91 33.17 22.62
C THR A 323 11.78 34.61 22.12
N THR A 324 11.21 35.46 22.97
CA THR A 324 11.29 36.92 22.86
C THR A 324 12.66 37.36 23.39
N PRO A 325 13.57 37.92 22.59
CA PRO A 325 14.49 38.93 23.09
C PRO A 325 13.76 40.27 23.02
N SER A 326 13.61 40.88 24.19
CA SER A 326 13.14 42.24 24.41
C SER A 326 13.80 43.22 23.44
N GLY A 327 13.00 43.96 22.65
CA GLY A 327 13.51 45.06 21.84
C GLY A 327 12.59 45.47 20.69
N GLN A 328 11.52 46.22 20.99
CA GLN A 328 10.98 47.21 20.06
C GLN A 328 11.83 48.51 20.17
N PRO A 329 11.80 49.47 19.22
CA PRO A 329 10.74 49.71 18.22
C PRO A 329 11.21 50.09 16.79
N SER A 330 10.35 49.92 15.78
CA SER A 330 9.82 51.02 14.95
C SER A 330 8.97 50.54 13.78
N ALA A 331 7.92 51.30 13.49
CA ALA A 331 6.97 51.11 12.41
C ALA A 331 7.54 51.48 11.02
N ALA A 332 7.15 50.73 9.98
CA ALA A 332 6.91 51.26 8.63
C ALA A 332 6.30 50.21 7.67
N ALA A 333 5.23 50.64 6.98
CA ALA A 333 4.81 50.29 5.61
C ALA A 333 4.33 48.85 5.28
N GLN A 334 3.00 48.71 5.21
CA GLN A 334 2.33 47.78 4.27
C GLN A 334 2.51 48.27 2.81
N PRO A 335 2.71 47.36 1.84
CA PRO A 335 2.33 47.58 0.45
C PRO A 335 1.08 46.75 0.05
N PRO A 336 0.37 47.14 -1.02
CA PRO A 336 -1.05 46.86 -1.21
C PRO A 336 -1.37 45.54 -1.94
N ALA A 337 -2.63 45.15 -1.79
CA ALA A 337 -3.30 44.00 -2.37
C ALA A 337 -3.00 43.77 -3.86
N SER A 338 -2.66 42.53 -4.21
CA SER A 338 -2.57 42.05 -5.59
C SER A 338 -3.83 41.28 -5.97
N THR A 339 -4.41 41.67 -7.11
CA THR A 339 -5.57 41.10 -7.79
C THR A 339 -5.36 39.61 -8.14
N PRO A 340 -6.39 38.75 -8.11
CA PRO A 340 -6.23 37.33 -8.42
C PRO A 340 -6.00 37.09 -9.93
N ALA A 341 -4.89 36.44 -10.27
CA ALA A 341 -4.63 35.91 -11.60
C ALA A 341 -5.43 34.61 -11.85
N PRO A 342 -5.85 34.32 -13.10
CA PRO A 342 -6.61 33.11 -13.41
C PRO A 342 -5.77 31.86 -13.20
N VAL A 343 -6.23 30.97 -12.31
CA VAL A 343 -5.61 29.68 -12.04
C VAL A 343 -5.78 28.79 -13.26
N ALA A 344 -4.72 28.64 -14.06
CA ALA A 344 -4.63 27.57 -15.04
C ALA A 344 -4.67 26.23 -14.29
N THR A 345 -5.76 25.48 -14.48
CA THR A 345 -5.93 24.14 -13.92
C THR A 345 -4.93 23.21 -14.60
N VAL A 346 -3.75 23.06 -14.01
CA VAL A 346 -2.76 22.08 -14.45
C VAL A 346 -3.33 20.70 -14.15
N ALA A 347 -3.92 20.05 -15.15
CA ALA A 347 -4.41 18.69 -15.05
C ALA A 347 -3.24 17.77 -14.68
N ALA A 348 -3.36 17.10 -13.52
CA ALA A 348 -2.34 16.17 -13.04
C ALA A 348 -2.03 15.08 -14.10
N PRO A 349 -0.78 14.63 -14.22
CA PRO A 349 -0.41 13.58 -15.16
C PRO A 349 -1.10 12.27 -14.73
N VAL A 350 -2.16 11.90 -15.46
CA VAL A 350 -2.80 10.59 -15.28
C VAL A 350 -1.74 9.53 -15.59
N THR A 351 -1.64 8.48 -14.77
CA THR A 351 -0.75 7.33 -15.03
C THR A 351 -1.54 6.23 -15.77
N PRO A 352 -0.97 5.57 -16.80
CA PRO A 352 -1.66 4.51 -17.53
C PRO A 352 -1.87 3.27 -16.66
N ASP A 353 -3.13 2.78 -16.54
CA ASP A 353 -3.43 1.50 -15.88
C ASP A 353 -3.16 0.33 -16.82
N TRP A 354 -2.04 -0.37 -16.60
CA TRP A 354 -1.62 -1.51 -17.42
C TRP A 354 -2.30 -2.84 -17.06
N LYS A 355 -3.14 -2.89 -16.01
CA LYS A 355 -3.79 -4.14 -15.58
C LYS A 355 -4.71 -4.73 -16.66
N PRO A 356 -5.63 -3.97 -17.29
CA PRO A 356 -6.53 -4.54 -18.30
C PRO A 356 -5.80 -5.06 -19.55
N PRO A 357 -4.78 -4.36 -20.13
CA PRO A 357 -4.01 -4.88 -21.25
C PRO A 357 -3.27 -6.18 -20.94
N VAL A 358 -2.59 -6.27 -19.80
CA VAL A 358 -1.82 -7.46 -19.40
C VAL A 358 -2.75 -8.65 -19.20
N LEU A 359 -3.86 -8.45 -18.48
CA LEU A 359 -4.85 -9.51 -18.26
C LEU A 359 -5.53 -9.93 -19.57
N GLY A 360 -5.76 -8.99 -20.49
CA GLY A 360 -6.35 -9.29 -21.79
C GLY A 360 -5.44 -10.12 -22.68
N LEU A 361 -4.13 -9.90 -22.62
CA LEU A 361 -3.16 -10.73 -23.33
C LEU A 361 -3.13 -12.16 -22.75
N LEU A 362 -3.21 -12.30 -21.44
CA LEU A 362 -3.31 -13.60 -20.76
C LEU A 362 -4.60 -14.35 -21.16
N LEU A 363 -5.76 -13.68 -21.10
CA LEU A 363 -7.05 -14.27 -21.46
C LEU A 363 -7.14 -14.63 -22.95
N LEU A 364 -6.51 -13.84 -23.83
CA LEU A 364 -6.37 -14.17 -25.24
C LEU A 364 -5.56 -15.45 -25.45
N VAL A 365 -4.43 -15.60 -24.74
CA VAL A 365 -3.64 -16.85 -24.80
C VAL A 365 -4.48 -18.03 -24.35
N ILE A 366 -5.23 -17.90 -23.25
CA ILE A 366 -6.15 -18.94 -22.77
C ILE A 366 -7.23 -19.27 -23.81
N ALA A 367 -7.87 -18.27 -24.41
CA ALA A 367 -8.88 -18.46 -25.44
C ALA A 367 -8.31 -19.18 -26.68
N LEU A 368 -7.08 -18.87 -27.08
CA LEU A 368 -6.40 -19.51 -28.23
C LEU A 368 -5.94 -20.94 -27.91
N VAL A 369 -5.47 -21.21 -26.69
CA VAL A 369 -5.03 -22.55 -26.26
C VAL A 369 -6.23 -23.49 -26.14
N THR A 370 -7.37 -22.99 -25.65
CA THR A 370 -8.62 -23.76 -25.53
C THR A 370 -9.35 -23.99 -26.85
N MET A 371 -8.93 -23.34 -27.95
CA MET A 371 -9.38 -23.69 -29.30
C MET A 371 -8.68 -24.94 -29.80
N SER A 372 -9.46 -25.85 -30.41
CA SER A 372 -8.95 -27.07 -31.03
C SER A 372 -7.88 -26.76 -32.08
N ALA A 373 -6.85 -27.60 -32.16
CA ALA A 373 -5.69 -27.41 -33.03
C ALA A 373 -6.07 -27.20 -34.51
N THR A 374 -7.21 -27.74 -34.97
CA THR A 374 -7.75 -27.59 -36.32
C THR A 374 -8.32 -26.19 -36.60
N THR A 375 -8.74 -25.47 -35.55
CA THR A 375 -9.38 -24.15 -35.65
C THR A 375 -8.45 -22.99 -35.32
N ARG A 376 -7.24 -23.26 -34.78
CA ARG A 376 -6.29 -22.21 -34.36
C ARG A 376 -5.89 -21.33 -35.54
N PRO A 377 -6.36 -20.07 -35.65
CA PRO A 377 -5.73 -19.12 -36.55
C PRO A 377 -4.26 -18.98 -36.13
N GLY A 378 -3.36 -18.58 -37.04
CA GLY A 378 -1.96 -18.37 -36.69
C GLY A 378 -1.88 -17.46 -35.45
N MET A 379 -1.46 -18.02 -34.32
CA MET A 379 -1.67 -17.47 -32.96
C MET A 379 -1.20 -16.02 -32.82
N PHE A 380 -0.12 -15.67 -33.52
CA PHE A 380 0.45 -14.33 -33.51
C PHE A 380 -0.15 -13.39 -34.58
N ASN A 381 -0.65 -13.94 -35.68
CA ASN A 381 -1.11 -13.13 -36.81
C ASN A 381 -2.43 -12.41 -36.51
N VAL A 382 -3.24 -12.95 -35.59
CA VAL A 382 -4.45 -12.28 -35.10
C VAL A 382 -4.09 -11.11 -34.19
N LEU A 383 -3.07 -11.28 -33.35
CA LEU A 383 -2.67 -10.33 -32.32
C LEU A 383 -2.10 -9.04 -32.91
N PHE A 384 -1.37 -9.15 -34.03
CA PHE A 384 -0.83 -8.01 -34.77
C PHE A 384 -1.77 -7.49 -35.86
N HIS A 385 -2.98 -8.04 -35.99
CA HIS A 385 -3.93 -7.53 -36.97
C HIS A 385 -4.54 -6.21 -36.48
N PRO A 386 -4.48 -5.10 -37.23
CA PRO A 386 -4.95 -3.79 -36.75
C PRO A 386 -6.43 -3.82 -36.37
N LEU A 387 -7.27 -4.52 -37.14
CA LEU A 387 -8.69 -4.70 -36.81
C LEU A 387 -8.95 -5.43 -35.48
N PHE A 388 -8.02 -6.23 -34.96
CA PHE A 388 -8.15 -6.85 -33.64
C PHE A 388 -7.51 -5.98 -32.55
N LEU A 389 -6.30 -5.49 -32.83
CA LEU A 389 -5.50 -4.72 -31.87
C LEU A 389 -6.17 -3.39 -31.50
N LEU A 390 -6.74 -2.68 -32.47
CA LEU A 390 -7.35 -1.37 -32.22
C LEU A 390 -8.52 -1.45 -31.22
N PRO A 391 -9.56 -2.28 -31.42
CA PRO A 391 -10.64 -2.39 -30.43
C PRO A 391 -10.16 -2.98 -29.09
N PHE A 392 -9.17 -3.87 -29.11
CA PHE A 392 -8.56 -4.39 -27.88
C PHE A 392 -7.89 -3.27 -27.06
N LEU A 393 -7.11 -2.40 -27.71
CA LEU A 393 -6.47 -1.26 -27.06
C LEU A 393 -7.50 -0.22 -26.62
N VAL A 394 -8.50 0.09 -27.44
CA VAL A 394 -9.55 1.06 -27.07
C VAL A 394 -10.35 0.58 -25.85
N THR A 395 -10.62 -0.72 -25.74
CA THR A 395 -11.36 -1.28 -24.60
C THR A 395 -10.53 -1.40 -23.33
N THR A 396 -9.20 -1.51 -23.44
CA THR A 396 -8.30 -1.69 -22.29
C THR A 396 -7.62 -0.39 -21.84
N MET A 397 -7.30 0.50 -22.78
CA MET A 397 -6.51 1.73 -22.58
C MET A 397 -7.20 3.01 -23.04
N GLY A 398 -8.35 2.93 -23.73
CA GLY A 398 -8.97 4.09 -24.37
C GLY A 398 -8.24 4.53 -25.64
N VAL A 399 -8.63 5.67 -26.22
CA VAL A 399 -7.96 6.24 -27.40
C VAL A 399 -6.75 7.06 -26.93
N PHE A 400 -5.67 6.36 -26.60
CA PHE A 400 -4.45 6.93 -26.01
C PHE A 400 -3.79 8.04 -26.86
N VAL A 401 -4.09 8.09 -28.17
CA VAL A 401 -3.54 9.10 -29.10
C VAL A 401 -4.02 10.50 -28.74
N PHE A 402 -5.30 10.69 -28.37
CA PHE A 402 -5.81 12.03 -28.02
C PHE A 402 -5.12 12.60 -26.78
N ARG A 403 -4.66 11.73 -25.87
CA ARG A 403 -3.94 12.10 -24.67
C ARG A 403 -2.53 12.64 -24.95
N TRP A 404 -1.87 12.22 -26.02
CA TRP A 404 -0.57 12.78 -26.43
C TRP A 404 -0.74 14.13 -27.14
N THR A 405 -1.84 14.31 -27.88
CA THR A 405 -2.07 15.56 -28.62
C THR A 405 -2.35 16.80 -27.74
N GLY A 406 -2.39 16.66 -26.41
CA GLY A 406 -2.57 17.78 -25.48
C GLY A 406 -3.96 18.43 -25.51
N HIS A 407 -4.91 17.86 -26.26
CA HIS A 407 -6.29 18.32 -26.31
C HIS A 407 -7.02 17.78 -25.07
N ALA A 408 -7.10 18.58 -24.02
CA ALA A 408 -7.88 18.31 -22.82
C ALA A 408 -9.21 19.08 -22.87
N GLY A 409 -10.31 18.41 -22.50
CA GLY A 409 -11.63 19.02 -22.38
C GLY A 409 -12.72 18.40 -23.27
N GLY A 410 -13.88 18.11 -22.65
CA GLY A 410 -15.12 17.77 -23.34
C GLY A 410 -15.17 16.31 -23.82
N ALA A 411 -15.58 16.10 -25.07
CA ALA A 411 -15.73 14.76 -25.67
C ALA A 411 -14.41 13.97 -25.73
N PHE A 412 -13.25 14.65 -25.73
CA PHE A 412 -11.94 14.00 -25.74
C PHE A 412 -11.63 13.30 -24.40
N ASP A 413 -12.14 13.81 -23.28
CA ASP A 413 -11.97 13.19 -21.97
C ASP A 413 -12.74 11.85 -21.89
N VAL A 414 -13.89 11.77 -22.58
CA VAL A 414 -14.66 10.53 -22.74
C VAL A 414 -13.87 9.51 -23.56
N LEU A 415 -13.33 9.93 -24.70
CA LEU A 415 -12.58 9.05 -25.61
C LEU A 415 -11.24 8.57 -25.05
N ALA A 416 -10.65 9.33 -24.11
CA ALA A 416 -9.43 8.96 -23.41
C ALA A 416 -9.64 7.81 -22.40
N LEU A 417 -10.88 7.57 -21.97
CA LEU A 417 -11.20 6.48 -21.05
C LEU A 417 -11.37 5.14 -21.80
N PRO A 418 -10.99 4.01 -21.18
CA PRO A 418 -11.31 2.70 -21.72
C PRO A 418 -12.81 2.61 -22.00
N MET A 419 -13.19 2.05 -23.15
CA MET A 419 -14.60 2.01 -23.59
C MET A 419 -15.60 1.53 -22.50
N PRO A 420 -15.30 0.50 -21.68
CA PRO A 420 -16.20 0.09 -20.61
C PRO A 420 -16.39 1.15 -19.51
N GLU A 421 -15.46 2.09 -19.35
CA GLU A 421 -15.55 3.21 -18.39
C GLU A 421 -16.47 4.35 -18.88
N TRP A 422 -16.93 4.32 -20.13
CA TRP A 422 -17.87 5.32 -20.65
C TRP A 422 -19.23 5.30 -19.92
N HIS A 423 -19.52 4.24 -19.15
CA HIS A 423 -20.68 4.19 -18.25
C HIS A 423 -20.73 5.38 -17.27
N ARG A 424 -19.57 5.97 -16.92
CA ARG A 424 -19.49 7.15 -16.03
C ARG A 424 -20.24 8.37 -16.58
N PHE A 425 -20.45 8.44 -17.89
CA PHE A 425 -21.17 9.54 -18.55
C PHE A 425 -22.65 9.26 -18.76
N VAL A 426 -23.12 8.07 -18.38
CA VAL A 426 -24.52 7.69 -18.49
C VAL A 426 -25.19 7.89 -17.13
N SER A 427 -26.26 8.66 -17.05
CA SER A 427 -26.96 8.96 -15.80
C SER A 427 -27.91 7.85 -15.33
N PHE A 428 -28.34 6.96 -16.25
CA PHE A 428 -29.34 5.94 -15.95
C PHE A 428 -28.71 4.66 -15.37
N PRO A 429 -29.12 4.20 -14.17
CA PRO A 429 -28.58 3.00 -13.52
C PRO A 429 -28.64 1.75 -14.41
N ILE A 430 -29.74 1.54 -15.13
CA ILE A 430 -29.93 0.39 -16.02
C ILE A 430 -28.86 0.39 -17.12
N ALA A 431 -28.61 1.54 -17.73
CA ALA A 431 -27.63 1.67 -18.80
C ALA A 431 -26.19 1.53 -18.27
N GLN A 432 -25.92 1.98 -17.05
CA GLN A 432 -24.65 1.70 -16.38
C GLN A 432 -24.46 0.20 -16.13
N THR A 433 -25.46 -0.51 -15.60
CA THR A 433 -25.42 -1.97 -15.39
C THR A 433 -25.17 -2.72 -16.70
N LEU A 434 -25.83 -2.30 -17.80
CA LEU A 434 -25.62 -2.87 -19.13
C LEU A 434 -24.23 -2.58 -19.68
N ALA A 435 -23.70 -1.37 -19.49
CA ALA A 435 -22.33 -1.03 -19.89
C ALA A 435 -21.27 -1.81 -19.10
N LEU A 436 -21.58 -2.18 -17.86
CA LEU A 436 -20.79 -3.05 -16.97
C LEU A 436 -21.05 -4.55 -17.20
N SER A 437 -21.51 -4.93 -18.40
CA SER A 437 -21.85 -6.30 -18.76
C SER A 437 -21.26 -6.71 -20.12
N ALA A 438 -21.49 -7.96 -20.53
CA ALA A 438 -21.11 -8.45 -21.86
C ALA A 438 -22.03 -7.97 -22.99
N ALA A 439 -23.00 -7.08 -22.73
CA ALA A 439 -23.95 -6.60 -23.72
C ALA A 439 -23.27 -5.93 -24.93
N VAL A 440 -22.25 -5.09 -24.71
CA VAL A 440 -21.52 -4.43 -25.80
C VAL A 440 -20.79 -5.47 -26.68
N PRO A 441 -19.95 -6.37 -26.14
CA PRO A 441 -19.40 -7.49 -26.90
C PRO A 441 -20.44 -8.31 -27.65
N LEU A 442 -21.60 -8.58 -27.03
CA LEU A 442 -22.67 -9.38 -27.63
C LEU A 442 -23.26 -8.71 -28.88
N VAL A 443 -23.60 -7.42 -28.80
CA VAL A 443 -24.12 -6.66 -29.94
C VAL A 443 -23.11 -6.66 -31.08
N PHE A 444 -21.83 -6.38 -30.81
CA PHE A 444 -20.79 -6.40 -31.84
C PHE A 444 -20.55 -7.81 -32.42
N ALA A 445 -20.65 -8.85 -31.60
CA ALA A 445 -20.57 -10.23 -32.08
C ALA A 445 -21.70 -10.55 -33.08
N LEU A 446 -22.94 -10.16 -32.77
CA LEU A 446 -24.10 -10.33 -33.65
C LEU A 446 -23.94 -9.54 -34.96
N LEU A 447 -23.57 -8.26 -34.89
CA LEU A 447 -23.33 -7.42 -36.06
C LEU A 447 -22.18 -7.93 -36.94
N SER A 448 -21.20 -8.62 -36.34
CA SER A 448 -20.08 -9.19 -37.07
C SER A 448 -20.39 -10.49 -37.82
N ALA A 449 -21.53 -11.13 -37.55
CA ALA A 449 -21.91 -12.39 -38.19
C ALA A 449 -22.00 -12.28 -39.73
N PRO A 450 -22.70 -11.28 -40.33
CA PRO A 450 -22.73 -11.10 -41.78
C PRO A 450 -21.43 -10.53 -42.36
N VAL A 451 -20.62 -9.84 -41.56
CA VAL A 451 -19.49 -9.04 -42.04
C VAL A 451 -18.15 -9.65 -41.60
N LYS A 452 -17.56 -10.48 -42.48
CA LYS A 452 -16.34 -11.26 -42.18
C LYS A 452 -15.16 -10.43 -41.65
N TRP A 453 -15.00 -9.18 -42.07
CA TRP A 453 -13.90 -8.33 -41.59
C TRP A 453 -14.15 -7.80 -40.17
N LEU A 454 -15.43 -7.57 -39.80
CA LEU A 454 -15.84 -7.09 -38.49
C LEU A 454 -15.68 -8.15 -37.39
N ARG A 455 -15.59 -9.43 -37.77
CA ARG A 455 -15.34 -10.55 -36.86
C ARG A 455 -14.05 -10.40 -36.04
N ARG A 456 -12.97 -9.91 -36.66
CA ARG A 456 -11.70 -9.63 -35.96
C ARG A 456 -11.84 -8.48 -34.98
N PHE A 457 -12.65 -7.49 -35.34
CA PHE A 457 -12.95 -6.34 -34.50
C PHE A 457 -13.74 -6.74 -33.27
N ALA A 458 -14.84 -7.49 -33.45
CA ALA A 458 -15.63 -8.03 -32.36
C ALA A 458 -14.81 -8.94 -31.44
N ALA A 459 -13.89 -9.74 -32.00
CA ALA A 459 -12.98 -10.57 -31.20
C ALA A 459 -12.04 -9.72 -30.32
N GLY A 460 -11.41 -8.68 -30.87
CA GLY A 460 -10.53 -7.79 -30.11
C GLY A 460 -11.28 -7.04 -29.01
N LEU A 461 -12.48 -6.55 -29.34
CA LEU A 461 -13.37 -5.88 -28.40
C LEU A 461 -13.79 -6.81 -27.25
N GLY A 462 -14.20 -8.05 -27.56
CA GLY A 462 -14.65 -9.01 -26.56
C GLY A 462 -13.53 -9.45 -25.60
N VAL A 463 -12.31 -9.64 -26.11
CA VAL A 463 -11.13 -9.95 -25.25
C VAL A 463 -10.82 -8.79 -24.32
N GLY A 464 -10.79 -7.56 -24.83
CA GLY A 464 -10.48 -6.39 -24.00
C GLY A 464 -11.57 -6.10 -22.96
N PHE A 465 -12.85 -6.25 -23.31
CA PHE A 465 -13.96 -6.18 -22.34
C PHE A 465 -13.87 -7.28 -21.29
N SER A 466 -13.57 -8.51 -21.68
CA SER A 466 -13.40 -9.63 -20.74
C SER A 466 -12.31 -9.33 -19.72
N ALA A 467 -11.16 -8.83 -20.19
CA ALA A 467 -10.05 -8.42 -19.34
C ALA A 467 -10.42 -7.31 -18.38
N TRP A 468 -11.07 -6.26 -18.89
CA TRP A 468 -11.49 -5.14 -18.06
C TRP A 468 -12.49 -5.58 -16.98
N LEU A 469 -13.50 -6.39 -17.34
CA LEU A 469 -14.48 -6.93 -16.40
C LEU A 469 -13.83 -7.84 -15.35
N ALA A 470 -12.85 -8.66 -15.74
CA ALA A 470 -12.11 -9.49 -14.81
C ALA A 470 -11.28 -8.66 -13.81
N VAL A 471 -10.63 -7.57 -14.25
CA VAL A 471 -9.98 -6.62 -13.33
C VAL A 471 -10.98 -6.01 -12.36
N LYS A 472 -12.18 -5.64 -12.83
CA LYS A 472 -13.23 -5.11 -11.95
C LYS A 472 -13.77 -6.17 -10.99
N ALA A 473 -13.87 -7.43 -11.40
CA ALA A 473 -14.25 -8.54 -10.51
C ALA A 473 -13.36 -8.61 -9.27
N PHE A 474 -12.03 -8.47 -9.44
CA PHE A 474 -11.07 -8.43 -8.33
C PHE A 474 -11.14 -7.17 -7.48
N ALA A 475 -11.58 -6.05 -8.06
CA ALA A 475 -11.71 -4.79 -7.34
C ALA A 475 -13.04 -4.66 -6.58
N HIS A 476 -14.02 -5.51 -6.85
CA HIS A 476 -15.37 -5.50 -6.27
C HIS A 476 -16.07 -4.12 -6.24
N PRO A 477 -16.02 -3.29 -7.30
CA PRO A 477 -16.72 -2.01 -7.31
C PRO A 477 -18.23 -2.24 -7.39
N ALA A 478 -19.03 -1.41 -6.74
CA ALA A 478 -20.49 -1.52 -6.79
C ALA A 478 -21.01 -1.47 -8.24
N VAL A 479 -22.01 -2.31 -8.54
CA VAL A 479 -22.75 -2.30 -9.81
C VAL A 479 -24.15 -1.79 -9.51
N PRO A 480 -24.67 -0.78 -10.22
CA PRO A 480 -26.05 -0.33 -10.03
C PRO A 480 -27.02 -1.50 -10.22
N LEU A 481 -28.10 -1.53 -9.42
CA LEU A 481 -29.16 -2.55 -9.46
C LEU A 481 -28.76 -3.98 -9.08
N ILE A 482 -27.48 -4.28 -8.89
CA ILE A 482 -26.99 -5.59 -8.45
C ILE A 482 -26.59 -5.51 -6.98
N PRO A 483 -27.14 -6.37 -6.10
CA PRO A 483 -26.76 -6.36 -4.70
C PRO A 483 -25.25 -6.65 -4.53
N PRO A 484 -24.55 -6.02 -3.56
CA PRO A 484 -23.11 -6.17 -3.38
C PRO A 484 -22.60 -7.61 -3.28
N ALA A 485 -23.40 -8.50 -2.68
CA ALA A 485 -23.09 -9.93 -2.57
C ALA A 485 -22.95 -10.64 -3.93
N TYR A 486 -23.57 -10.12 -4.99
CA TYR A 486 -23.58 -10.72 -6.32
C TYR A 486 -22.65 -10.03 -7.31
N THR A 487 -21.98 -8.94 -6.92
CA THR A 487 -21.15 -8.13 -7.82
C THR A 487 -19.96 -8.90 -8.39
N LEU A 488 -19.30 -9.73 -7.58
CA LEU A 488 -18.22 -10.60 -8.05
C LEU A 488 -18.72 -11.53 -9.17
N TYR A 489 -19.83 -12.22 -8.93
CA TYR A 489 -20.42 -13.16 -9.87
C TYR A 489 -20.90 -12.45 -11.15
N TRP A 490 -21.45 -11.24 -11.03
CA TRP A 490 -21.84 -10.42 -12.18
C TRP A 490 -20.64 -10.11 -13.09
N TYR A 491 -19.55 -9.57 -12.53
CA TYR A 491 -18.37 -9.25 -13.33
C TYR A 491 -17.69 -10.50 -13.89
N ALA A 492 -17.50 -11.54 -13.06
CA ALA A 492 -16.86 -12.78 -13.50
C ALA A 492 -17.67 -13.50 -14.60
N GLY A 493 -18.99 -13.58 -14.43
CA GLY A 493 -19.90 -14.16 -15.42
C GLY A 493 -19.86 -13.41 -16.74
N ASN A 494 -19.96 -12.07 -16.69
CA ASN A 494 -19.89 -11.25 -17.91
C ASN A 494 -18.50 -11.28 -18.56
N ALA A 495 -17.42 -11.34 -17.79
CA ALA A 495 -16.08 -11.51 -18.31
C ALA A 495 -15.94 -12.83 -19.10
N LEU A 496 -16.49 -13.93 -18.56
CA LEU A 496 -16.50 -15.23 -19.21
C LEU A 496 -17.34 -15.21 -20.50
N VAL A 497 -18.54 -14.61 -20.46
CA VAL A 497 -19.40 -14.47 -21.65
C VAL A 497 -18.70 -13.65 -22.74
N ALA A 498 -18.07 -12.53 -22.40
CA ALA A 498 -17.32 -11.70 -23.37
C ALA A 498 -16.15 -12.48 -24.01
N LEU A 499 -15.45 -13.32 -23.23
CA LEU A 499 -14.38 -14.17 -23.75
C LEU A 499 -14.89 -15.24 -24.70
N LEU A 500 -16.03 -15.87 -24.37
CA LEU A 500 -16.68 -16.86 -25.23
C LEU A 500 -17.16 -16.24 -26.55
N LEU A 501 -17.74 -15.03 -26.50
CA LEU A 501 -18.13 -14.27 -27.68
C LEU A 501 -16.91 -13.92 -28.56
N ALA A 502 -15.80 -13.52 -27.95
CA ALA A 502 -14.56 -13.29 -28.68
C ALA A 502 -14.06 -14.57 -29.37
N ARG A 503 -14.12 -15.71 -28.69
CA ARG A 503 -13.74 -17.01 -29.25
C ARG A 503 -14.60 -17.39 -30.46
N LEU A 504 -15.92 -17.15 -30.40
CA LEU A 504 -16.85 -17.46 -31.49
C LEU A 504 -16.65 -16.55 -32.72
N THR A 505 -16.26 -15.31 -32.47
CA THR A 505 -16.06 -14.32 -33.54
C THR A 505 -14.73 -14.52 -34.27
N LEU A 506 -13.70 -15.11 -33.64
CA LEU A 506 -12.42 -15.41 -34.29
C LEU A 506 -12.63 -16.22 -35.60
N PRO A 507 -12.07 -15.76 -36.73
CA PRO A 507 -12.24 -16.45 -38.00
C PRO A 507 -11.50 -17.80 -37.94
N PRO A 508 -12.15 -18.92 -38.35
CA PRO A 508 -11.49 -20.20 -38.42
C PRO A 508 -10.32 -20.11 -39.41
N ARG A 509 -9.23 -20.82 -39.12
CA ARG A 509 -8.14 -20.98 -40.09
C ARG A 509 -8.75 -21.53 -41.36
N ARG A 510 -8.65 -20.78 -42.48
CA ARG A 510 -8.93 -21.35 -43.80
C ARG A 510 -8.01 -22.56 -43.90
N ALA A 511 -8.57 -23.77 -43.82
CA ALA A 511 -7.91 -24.94 -44.39
C ALA A 511 -7.52 -24.48 -45.79
N ALA A 512 -6.24 -24.60 -46.13
CA ALA A 512 -5.80 -24.29 -47.48
C ALA A 512 -6.69 -25.13 -48.40
N SER A 513 -7.72 -24.50 -48.97
CA SER A 513 -8.59 -25.13 -49.95
C SER A 513 -7.63 -25.68 -50.96
N GLY A 514 -7.61 -27.01 -51.07
CA GLY A 514 -6.58 -27.73 -51.79
C GLY A 514 -6.22 -26.95 -53.03
N ARG A 515 -4.99 -26.43 -53.07
CA ARG A 515 -4.38 -26.06 -54.33
C ARG A 515 -4.40 -27.39 -55.07
N ALA A 516 -5.41 -27.56 -55.91
CA ALA A 516 -5.52 -28.72 -56.78
C ALA A 516 -4.16 -28.77 -57.46
N THR A 517 -3.35 -29.76 -57.08
CA THR A 517 -2.07 -30.01 -57.69
C THR A 517 -2.40 -30.11 -59.18
N PRO A 518 -1.93 -29.20 -60.04
CA PRO A 518 -2.17 -29.36 -61.47
C PRO A 518 -1.55 -30.71 -61.82
N THR A 519 -2.41 -31.66 -62.15
CA THR A 519 -2.04 -33.01 -62.54
C THR A 519 -1.08 -32.85 -63.72
N ARG A 520 0.22 -33.01 -63.45
CA ARG A 520 1.27 -32.90 -64.46
C ARG A 520 1.02 -34.05 -65.42
N ALA A 521 0.42 -33.76 -66.57
CA ALA A 521 0.21 -34.73 -67.64
C ALA A 521 1.55 -35.35 -67.98
N ARG A 522 1.62 -36.67 -67.83
CA ARG A 522 2.76 -37.51 -68.20
C ARG A 522 2.76 -37.59 -69.73
N PRO A 523 3.82 -37.18 -70.46
CA PRO A 523 3.87 -37.40 -71.89
C PRO A 523 3.96 -38.91 -72.15
N ALA A 524 3.09 -39.40 -73.03
CA ALA A 524 3.17 -40.76 -73.57
C ALA A 524 4.39 -40.84 -74.51
N ALA A 525 5.15 -41.93 -74.37
CA ALA A 525 6.18 -42.36 -75.31
C ALA A 525 5.55 -43.20 -76.42
#